data_AF-A0A1R0LIN3-F1
#
_entry.id   AF-A0A1R0LIN3-F1
#
_cell.length_a   1.000
_cell.length_b   1.000
_cell.length_c   1.000
_cell.angle_alpha   90.00
_cell.angle_beta   90.00
_cell.angle_gamma   90.00
#
_symmetry.space_group_name_H-M   'P 1'
#
loop_
_entity.id
_entity.type
_entity.pdbx_description
1 polymer ?
#
loop_
_entity_poly.entity_id
_entity_poly.type
_entity_poly.pdbx_seq_one_letter_code
_entity_poly.pdbx_strand_id
1 'polypeptide(L)'
;MARPSSYPPELHKRAVRMVAEVCGDYLTESAPIYAAMTKVGIGSRETLRKWVRQDQIDSGQCLGTTMEESAQIEAMKTEIAELRRANEILKAAASFFVAELDQPHTRSERSPTSTGTAYGGVEPICSVLTQHGCEIALSTYYAWKKRLTSPSPRSVRDEEAQSSPVAKCEATAAAAGRARTPAGRA
;
A
#
# COMPACT_ATOMS: atom_id res chain seq x y z
N MET A 1 -9.63 -6.53 -12.34
CA MET A 1 -8.50 -7.25 -12.95
C MET A 1 -8.37 -6.80 -14.39
N ALA A 2 -7.29 -6.08 -14.74
CA ALA A 2 -7.07 -5.67 -16.13
C ALA A 2 -6.89 -6.92 -17.00
N ARG A 3 -7.58 -6.97 -18.14
CA ARG A 3 -7.42 -8.05 -19.11
C ARG A 3 -5.94 -8.08 -19.53
N PRO A 4 -5.25 -9.23 -19.47
CA PRO A 4 -3.88 -9.32 -19.96
C PRO A 4 -3.86 -8.83 -21.41
N SER A 5 -2.94 -7.92 -21.72
CA SER A 5 -2.73 -7.43 -23.08
C SER A 5 -2.58 -8.62 -24.02
N SER A 6 -3.35 -8.64 -25.10
CA SER A 6 -3.37 -9.72 -26.09
C SER A 6 -2.02 -9.90 -26.81
N TYR A 7 -1.09 -8.95 -26.66
CA TYR A 7 0.22 -8.97 -27.28
C TYR A 7 1.32 -8.83 -26.22
N PRO A 8 2.34 -9.70 -26.23
CA PRO A 8 3.48 -9.59 -25.33
C PRO A 8 4.34 -8.37 -25.71
N PRO A 9 5.01 -7.73 -24.74
CA PRO A 9 5.82 -6.53 -24.98
C PRO A 9 7.00 -6.77 -25.93
N GLU A 10 7.52 -8.00 -25.98
CA GLU A 10 8.59 -8.38 -26.89
C GLU A 10 8.17 -8.34 -28.36
N LEU A 11 6.91 -8.70 -28.64
CA LEU A 11 6.35 -8.61 -29.99
C LEU A 11 6.20 -7.14 -30.40
N HIS A 12 5.75 -6.29 -29.47
CA HIS A 12 5.63 -4.85 -29.70
C HIS A 12 6.99 -4.22 -30.07
N LYS A 13 8.02 -4.41 -29.25
CA LYS A 13 9.38 -3.90 -29.51
C LYS A 13 9.94 -4.40 -30.84
N ARG A 14 9.78 -5.70 -31.12
CA ARG A 14 10.24 -6.31 -32.38
C ARG A 14 9.54 -5.68 -33.59
N ALA A 15 8.23 -5.47 -33.50
CA ALA A 15 7.45 -4.93 -34.60
C ALA A 15 7.82 -3.47 -34.90
N VAL A 16 7.99 -2.64 -33.86
CA VAL A 16 8.42 -1.24 -34.01
C VAL A 16 9.84 -1.17 -34.59
N ARG A 17 10.78 -1.97 -34.09
CA ARG A 17 12.14 -2.05 -34.64
C ARG A 17 12.14 -2.43 -36.13
N MET A 18 11.32 -3.41 -36.50
CA MET A 18 11.20 -3.83 -37.90
C MET A 18 10.61 -2.72 -38.79
N VAL A 19 9.65 -1.93 -38.30
CA VAL A 19 9.15 -0.76 -39.05
C VAL A 19 10.26 0.26 -39.26
N ALA A 20 11.09 0.52 -38.24
CA ALA A 20 12.20 1.47 -38.35
C ALA A 20 13.26 1.00 -39.37
N GLU A 21 13.61 -0.29 -39.37
CA GLU A 21 14.53 -0.90 -40.34
C GLU A 21 14.02 -0.76 -41.79
N VAL A 22 12.72 -1.01 -42.00
CA VAL A 22 12.10 -1.03 -43.33
C VAL A 22 11.72 0.39 -43.81
N CYS A 23 11.72 1.39 -42.92
CA CYS A 23 11.29 2.75 -43.24
C CYS A 23 12.10 3.39 -44.38
N GLY A 24 13.41 3.11 -44.47
CA GLY A 24 14.30 3.67 -45.49
C GLY A 24 14.13 3.08 -46.89
N ASP A 25 13.53 1.90 -47.03
CA ASP A 25 13.38 1.19 -48.30
C ASP A 25 12.16 1.65 -49.12
N TYR A 26 11.24 2.41 -48.51
CA TYR A 26 9.97 2.78 -49.12
C TYR A 26 9.74 4.29 -49.09
N LEU A 27 9.22 4.83 -50.20
CA LEU A 27 8.89 6.26 -50.34
C LEU A 27 7.58 6.65 -49.63
N THR A 28 6.78 5.67 -49.19
CA THR A 28 5.44 5.91 -48.62
C THR A 28 5.40 5.43 -47.17
N GLU A 29 4.95 6.29 -46.25
CA GLU A 29 4.90 6.01 -44.80
C GLU A 29 4.10 4.76 -44.42
N SER A 30 3.12 4.37 -45.23
CA SER A 30 2.25 3.22 -44.95
C SER A 30 2.80 1.87 -45.45
N ALA A 31 3.77 1.88 -46.37
CA ALA A 31 4.33 0.68 -46.96
C ALA A 31 5.26 -0.10 -46.00
N PRO A 32 6.15 0.56 -45.22
CA PRO A 32 6.94 -0.11 -44.19
C PRO A 32 6.08 -0.79 -43.13
N ILE A 33 4.99 -0.12 -42.70
CA ILE A 33 4.05 -0.66 -41.71
C ILE A 33 3.37 -1.92 -42.25
N TYR A 34 2.95 -1.90 -43.52
CA TYR A 34 2.34 -3.08 -44.14
C TYR A 34 3.33 -4.24 -44.29
N ALA A 35 4.57 -3.97 -44.71
CA ALA A 35 5.61 -4.98 -44.84
C ALA A 35 5.98 -5.62 -43.49
N ALA A 36 6.11 -4.81 -42.44
CA ALA A 36 6.37 -5.29 -41.08
C ALA A 36 5.18 -6.08 -40.51
N MET A 37 3.94 -5.63 -40.75
CA MET A 37 2.73 -6.34 -40.35
C MET A 37 2.69 -7.77 -40.91
N THR A 38 2.93 -7.93 -42.21
CA THR A 38 2.96 -9.24 -42.88
C THR A 38 4.07 -10.15 -42.34
N LYS A 39 5.24 -9.58 -42.00
CA LYS A 39 6.38 -10.33 -41.45
C LYS A 39 6.21 -10.73 -39.98
N VAL A 40 5.53 -9.92 -39.17
CA VAL A 40 5.31 -10.19 -37.72
C VAL A 40 4.04 -11.02 -37.49
N GLY A 41 3.11 -11.05 -38.46
CA GLY A 41 1.89 -11.85 -38.37
C GLY A 41 0.76 -11.16 -37.58
N ILE A 42 0.72 -9.83 -37.58
CA ILE A 42 -0.33 -9.04 -36.90
C ILE A 42 -1.48 -8.82 -37.89
N GLY A 43 -2.73 -9.08 -37.49
CA GLY A 43 -3.89 -8.98 -38.37
C GLY A 43 -4.34 -7.56 -38.75
N SER A 44 -3.76 -6.51 -38.16
CA SER A 44 -4.18 -5.12 -38.38
C SER A 44 -3.02 -4.14 -38.48
N ARG A 45 -2.99 -3.38 -39.58
CA ARG A 45 -2.02 -2.29 -39.80
C ARG A 45 -2.23 -1.14 -38.80
N GLU A 46 -3.46 -0.91 -38.39
CA GLU A 46 -3.83 0.18 -37.47
C GLU A 46 -3.20 -0.04 -36.08
N THR A 47 -3.12 -1.29 -35.63
CA THR A 47 -2.46 -1.66 -34.38
C THR A 47 -0.98 -1.28 -34.40
N LEU A 48 -0.29 -1.63 -35.49
CA LEU A 48 1.14 -1.33 -35.63
C LEU A 48 1.41 0.18 -35.79
N ARG A 49 0.52 0.91 -36.47
CA ARG A 49 0.61 2.37 -36.55
C ARG A 49 0.48 3.05 -35.18
N LYS A 50 -0.42 2.56 -34.32
CA LYS A 50 -0.59 3.06 -32.95
C LYS A 50 0.65 2.81 -32.10
N TRP A 51 1.26 1.63 -32.25
CA TRP A 51 2.52 1.27 -31.60
C TRP A 51 3.69 2.18 -31.99
N VAL A 52 3.88 2.41 -33.29
CA VAL A 52 4.92 3.32 -33.78
C VAL A 52 4.71 4.75 -33.28
N ARG A 53 3.46 5.23 -33.26
CA ARG A 53 3.16 6.54 -32.66
C ARG A 53 3.45 6.59 -31.16
N GLN A 54 3.10 5.55 -30.43
CA GLN A 54 3.38 5.49 -28.99
C GLN A 54 4.88 5.49 -28.73
N ASP A 55 5.66 4.75 -29.52
CA ASP A 55 7.12 4.73 -29.45
C ASP A 55 7.74 6.09 -29.82
N GLN A 56 7.18 6.80 -30.81
CA GLN A 56 7.58 8.18 -31.15
C GLN A 56 7.28 9.17 -30.02
N ILE A 57 6.19 8.97 -29.27
CA ILE A 57 5.85 9.77 -28.09
C ILE A 57 6.83 9.43 -26.96
N ASP A 58 7.05 8.15 -26.68
CA ASP A 58 7.91 7.68 -25.60
C ASP A 58 9.40 8.01 -25.86
N SER A 59 9.83 8.08 -27.11
CA SER A 59 11.17 8.54 -27.52
C SER A 59 11.32 10.07 -27.61
N GLY A 60 10.26 10.82 -27.34
CA GLY A 60 10.26 12.29 -27.37
C GLY A 60 10.30 12.91 -28.76
N GLN A 61 10.08 12.13 -29.82
CA GLN A 61 9.97 12.64 -31.20
C GLN A 61 8.61 13.31 -31.47
N CYS A 62 7.60 13.03 -30.66
CA CYS A 62 6.27 13.63 -30.73
C CYS A 62 5.80 14.11 -29.34
N LEU A 63 5.12 15.26 -29.30
CA LEU A 63 4.48 15.75 -28.08
C LEU A 63 3.28 14.87 -27.73
N GLY A 64 3.34 14.21 -26.57
CA GLY A 64 2.25 13.40 -26.01
C GLY A 64 2.59 12.97 -24.58
N THR A 65 1.60 12.46 -23.85
CA THR A 65 1.82 11.89 -22.51
C THR A 65 2.54 10.56 -22.69
N THR A 66 3.80 10.51 -22.26
CA THR A 66 4.61 9.31 -22.19
C THR A 66 3.89 8.26 -21.37
N MET A 67 4.03 6.99 -21.72
CA MET A 67 3.38 5.91 -20.98
C MET A 67 3.77 5.94 -19.49
N GLU A 68 4.99 6.33 -19.17
CA GLU A 68 5.49 6.52 -17.80
C GLU A 68 4.80 7.68 -17.07
N GLU A 69 4.60 8.81 -17.74
CA GLU A 69 3.87 9.97 -17.19
C GLU A 69 2.42 9.59 -16.88
N SER A 70 1.78 8.79 -17.75
CA SER A 70 0.41 8.32 -17.51
C SER A 70 0.30 7.40 -16.29
N ALA A 71 1.28 6.51 -16.10
CA ALA A 71 1.33 5.62 -14.93
C ALA A 71 1.58 6.42 -13.65
N GLN A 72 2.48 7.40 -13.70
CA GLN A 72 2.75 8.29 -12.58
C GLN A 72 1.52 9.13 -12.20
N ILE A 73 0.78 9.64 -13.18
CA ILE A 73 -0.46 10.39 -12.94
C ILE A 73 -1.49 9.52 -12.21
N GLU A 74 -1.68 8.27 -12.62
CA GLU A 74 -2.63 7.38 -11.95
C GLU A 74 -2.20 7.03 -10.52
N ALA A 75 -0.91 6.76 -10.30
CA ALA A 75 -0.37 6.54 -8.95
C ALA A 75 -0.54 7.78 -8.05
N MET A 76 -0.29 8.98 -8.59
CA MET A 76 -0.53 10.22 -7.85
C MET A 76 -2.01 10.44 -7.56
N LYS A 77 -2.92 10.09 -8.49
CA LYS A 77 -4.36 10.19 -8.25
C LYS A 77 -4.83 9.25 -7.15
N THR A 78 -4.30 8.03 -7.08
CA THR A 78 -4.64 7.10 -5.99
C THR A 78 -4.16 7.63 -4.65
N GLU A 79 -2.93 8.14 -4.57
CA GLU A 79 -2.40 8.76 -3.35
C GLU A 79 -3.24 9.96 -2.92
N ILE A 80 -3.59 10.86 -3.84
CA ILE A 80 -4.46 12.02 -3.55
C ILE A 80 -5.84 11.58 -3.05
N ALA A 81 -6.40 10.50 -3.60
CA ALA A 81 -7.69 9.97 -3.16
C ALA A 81 -7.61 9.41 -1.73
N GLU A 82 -6.54 8.68 -1.41
CA GLU A 82 -6.29 8.15 -0.07
C GLU A 82 -6.05 9.26 0.96
N LEU A 83 -5.20 10.24 0.62
CA LEU A 83 -4.94 11.40 1.47
C LEU A 83 -6.20 12.22 1.72
N ARG A 84 -7.05 12.41 0.71
CA ARG A 84 -8.34 13.09 0.89
C ARG A 84 -9.25 12.30 1.82
N ARG A 85 -9.33 10.97 1.67
CA ARG A 85 -10.12 10.12 2.57
C ARG A 85 -9.63 10.23 4.02
N ALA A 86 -8.32 10.18 4.23
CA ALA A 86 -7.73 10.35 5.57
C ALA A 86 -8.02 11.74 6.16
N ASN A 87 -7.92 12.79 5.35
CA ASN A 87 -8.20 14.15 5.79
C ASN A 87 -9.67 14.34 6.19
N GLU A 88 -10.61 13.75 5.46
CA GLU A 88 -12.03 13.78 5.84
C GLU A 88 -12.29 13.04 7.16
N ILE A 89 -11.63 11.92 7.43
CA ILE A 89 -11.72 11.24 8.74
C ILE A 89 -11.21 12.15 9.86
N LEU A 90 -10.07 12.82 9.65
CA LEU A 90 -9.49 13.72 10.64
C LEU A 90 -10.39 14.95 10.89
N LYS A 91 -11.00 15.50 9.84
CA LYS A 91 -11.98 16.59 9.98
C LYS A 91 -13.24 16.14 10.72
N ALA A 92 -13.75 14.95 10.43
CA ALA A 92 -14.90 14.39 11.13
C ALA A 92 -14.59 14.12 12.62
N ALA A 93 -13.37 13.69 12.94
CA ALA A 93 -12.92 13.58 14.32
C ALA A 93 -12.83 14.95 15.00
N ALA A 94 -12.24 15.95 14.32
CA ALA A 94 -12.13 17.31 14.86
C ALA A 94 -13.50 17.95 15.12
N SER A 95 -14.47 17.80 14.21
CA SER A 95 -15.82 18.31 14.40
C SER A 95 -16.55 17.62 15.55
N PHE A 96 -16.33 16.31 15.75
CA PHE A 96 -16.83 15.60 16.93
C PHE A 96 -16.30 16.21 18.23
N PHE A 97 -14.99 16.46 18.32
CA PHE A 97 -14.40 17.08 19.50
C PHE A 97 -14.87 18.52 19.74
N VAL A 98 -15.13 19.30 18.68
CA VAL A 98 -15.66 20.67 18.82
C VAL A 98 -17.11 20.68 19.28
N ALA A 99 -17.96 19.79 18.75
CA ALA A 99 -19.37 19.70 19.14
C ALA A 99 -19.58 19.28 20.61
N GLU A 100 -18.68 18.45 21.13
CA GLU A 100 -18.70 18.02 22.54
C GLU A 100 -18.16 19.12 23.49
N LEU A 101 -17.33 20.04 22.99
CA LEU A 101 -16.87 21.23 23.74
C LEU A 101 -17.91 22.36 23.79
N ASP A 102 -18.78 22.46 22.80
CA ASP A 102 -19.84 23.50 22.73
C ASP A 102 -21.11 23.12 23.52
N GLN A 103 -21.22 21.86 23.98
CA GLN A 103 -22.32 21.42 24.82
C GLN A 103 -22.05 21.84 26.27
N PRO A 104 -22.76 22.85 26.83
CA PRO A 104 -22.57 23.21 28.24
C PRO A 104 -22.95 21.99 29.05
N HIS A 105 -21.98 21.42 29.75
CA HIS A 105 -22.16 20.26 30.62
C HIS A 105 -23.32 20.54 31.59
N THR A 106 -24.52 20.04 31.28
CA THR A 106 -25.59 19.85 32.26
C THR A 106 -25.15 18.68 33.13
N ARG A 107 -24.29 19.05 34.08
CA ARG A 107 -23.69 18.26 35.14
C ARG A 107 -24.78 17.53 35.92
N SER A 108 -25.14 16.32 35.46
CA SER A 108 -25.71 15.30 36.32
C SER A 108 -24.53 14.50 36.87
N GLU A 109 -24.28 14.71 38.15
CA GLU A 109 -23.29 14.01 38.94
C GLU A 109 -23.53 12.50 38.85
N ARG A 110 -22.61 11.79 38.18
CA ARG A 110 -22.45 10.34 38.31
C ARG A 110 -21.02 10.03 38.72
N SER A 111 -20.95 9.17 39.74
CA SER A 111 -19.78 8.77 40.51
C SER A 111 -18.59 8.30 39.66
N PRO A 112 -17.35 8.47 40.15
CA PRO A 112 -16.15 8.05 39.44
C PRO A 112 -15.91 6.56 39.67
N THR A 113 -16.48 5.70 38.82
CA THR A 113 -16.04 4.30 38.73
C THR A 113 -15.14 4.13 37.51
N SER A 114 -13.85 3.97 37.81
CA SER A 114 -12.70 3.59 36.98
C SER A 114 -12.95 3.23 35.50
N THR A 115 -12.75 4.19 34.60
CA THR A 115 -11.54 4.33 33.76
C THR A 115 -11.80 5.46 32.77
N GLY A 116 -10.97 6.49 32.83
CA GLY A 116 -11.20 7.77 32.19
C GLY A 116 -11.36 7.69 30.68
N THR A 117 -12.49 8.14 30.20
CA THR A 117 -12.58 8.98 29.01
C THR A 117 -13.64 10.01 29.34
N ALA A 118 -13.27 11.29 29.41
CA ALA A 118 -14.19 12.40 29.71
C ALA A 118 -15.20 12.68 28.58
N TYR A 119 -15.22 11.81 27.56
CA TYR A 119 -15.90 11.94 26.28
C TYR A 119 -16.72 10.68 26.04
N GLY A 120 -17.96 10.82 25.57
CA GLY A 120 -19.05 9.83 25.57
C GLY A 120 -18.82 8.47 24.86
N GLY A 121 -17.85 7.69 25.32
CA GLY A 121 -17.54 6.36 24.80
C GLY A 121 -16.89 6.36 23.40
N VAL A 122 -16.50 5.17 22.92
CA VAL A 122 -15.86 4.98 21.61
C VAL A 122 -16.87 4.74 20.47
N GLU A 123 -18.15 4.58 20.80
CA GLU A 123 -19.22 4.25 19.86
C GLU A 123 -19.44 5.29 18.76
N PRO A 124 -19.47 6.60 19.04
CA PRO A 124 -19.61 7.60 17.98
C PRO A 124 -18.43 7.58 17.00
N ILE A 125 -17.22 7.34 17.52
CA ILE A 125 -15.98 7.28 16.72
C ILE A 125 -16.02 6.07 15.78
N CYS A 126 -16.40 4.89 16.28
CA CYS A 126 -16.56 3.69 15.47
C CYS A 126 -17.65 3.86 14.40
N SER A 127 -18.74 4.59 14.70
CA SER A 127 -19.80 4.89 13.73
C SER A 127 -19.32 5.78 12.58
N VAL A 128 -18.59 6.86 12.87
CA VAL A 128 -18.02 7.76 11.86
C VAL A 128 -17.01 7.02 10.98
N LEU A 129 -16.14 6.21 11.58
CA LEU A 129 -15.17 5.40 10.83
C LEU A 129 -15.88 4.42 9.87
N THR A 130 -16.98 3.83 10.31
CA THR A 130 -17.81 2.93 9.48
C THR A 130 -18.44 3.69 8.31
N GLN A 131 -18.93 4.91 8.51
CA GLN A 131 -19.49 5.77 7.45
C GLN A 131 -18.44 6.10 6.36
N HIS A 132 -17.16 6.23 6.74
CA HIS A 132 -16.06 6.47 5.82
C HIS A 132 -15.44 5.17 5.26
N GLY A 133 -16.13 4.03 5.39
CA GLY A 133 -15.77 2.74 4.80
C GLY A 133 -14.68 1.99 5.56
N CYS A 134 -14.46 2.31 6.83
CA CYS A 134 -13.64 1.55 7.77
C CYS A 134 -14.57 0.84 8.76
N GLU A 135 -15.06 -0.36 8.41
CA GLU A 135 -15.95 -1.14 9.26
C GLU A 135 -15.25 -1.62 10.54
N ILE A 136 -15.38 -0.84 11.60
CA ILE A 136 -14.82 -1.15 12.91
C ILE A 136 -15.99 -1.30 13.88
N ALA A 137 -16.38 -2.55 14.14
CA ALA A 137 -17.37 -2.85 15.17
C ALA A 137 -16.82 -2.52 16.57
N LEU A 138 -17.72 -2.10 17.46
CA LEU A 138 -17.39 -1.80 18.85
C LEU A 138 -16.71 -2.97 19.56
N SER A 139 -17.22 -4.19 19.28
CA SER A 139 -16.68 -5.45 19.80
C SER A 139 -15.23 -5.69 19.36
N THR A 140 -14.91 -5.38 18.10
CA THR A 140 -13.56 -5.48 17.54
C THR A 140 -12.60 -4.53 18.24
N TYR A 141 -13.03 -3.28 18.50
CA TYR A 141 -12.23 -2.29 19.24
C TYR A 141 -11.92 -2.78 20.67
N TYR A 142 -12.93 -3.20 21.43
CA TYR A 142 -12.70 -3.68 22.80
C TYR A 142 -11.92 -4.99 22.86
N ALA A 143 -12.09 -5.90 21.89
CA ALA A 143 -11.28 -7.11 21.77
C ALA A 143 -9.81 -6.79 21.47
N TRP A 144 -9.54 -5.81 20.60
CA TRP A 144 -8.20 -5.32 20.32
C TRP A 144 -7.57 -4.63 21.54
N LYS A 145 -8.31 -3.73 22.21
CA LYS A 145 -7.85 -3.07 23.44
C LYS A 145 -7.52 -4.09 24.53
N LYS A 146 -8.35 -5.12 24.69
CA LYS A 146 -8.09 -6.23 25.62
C LYS A 146 -6.79 -6.98 25.28
N ARG A 147 -6.47 -7.19 24.01
CA ARG A 147 -5.21 -7.82 23.58
C ARG A 147 -3.97 -6.97 23.90
N LEU A 148 -4.11 -5.64 23.94
CA LEU A 148 -3.01 -4.74 24.33
C LEU A 148 -2.78 -4.70 25.84
N THR A 149 -3.86 -4.75 26.62
CA THR A 149 -3.78 -4.61 28.09
C THR A 149 -3.61 -5.95 28.81
N SER A 150 -4.11 -7.05 28.23
CA SER A 150 -4.02 -8.39 28.81
C SER A 150 -2.98 -9.23 28.05
N PRO A 151 -1.83 -9.57 28.67
CA PRO A 151 -0.90 -10.52 28.08
C PRO A 151 -1.60 -11.86 27.83
N SER A 152 -1.25 -12.51 26.71
CA SER A 152 -1.90 -13.79 26.37
C SER A 152 -1.55 -14.85 27.43
N PRO A 153 -2.41 -15.87 27.66
CA PRO A 153 -2.10 -16.94 28.60
C PRO A 153 -0.81 -17.72 28.27
N ARG A 154 -0.29 -17.60 27.05
CA ARG A 154 1.03 -18.12 26.65
C ARG A 154 2.13 -17.15 27.04
N SER A 155 1.96 -15.85 26.75
CA SER A 155 2.89 -14.78 27.17
C SER A 155 3.11 -14.78 28.69
N VAL A 156 2.05 -14.98 29.48
CA VAL A 156 2.17 -15.10 30.94
C VAL A 156 2.96 -16.35 31.32
N ARG A 157 2.72 -17.50 30.67
CA ARG A 157 3.48 -18.74 30.91
C ARG A 157 4.93 -18.65 30.46
N ASP A 158 5.20 -17.98 29.36
CA ASP A 158 6.55 -17.78 28.82
C ASP A 158 7.33 -16.81 29.71
N GLU A 159 6.70 -15.74 30.21
CA GLU A 159 7.28 -14.85 31.22
C GLU A 159 7.53 -15.59 32.56
N GLU A 160 6.58 -16.42 33.00
CA GLU A 160 6.73 -17.23 34.22
C GLU A 160 7.88 -18.24 34.07
N ALA A 161 7.99 -18.90 32.92
CA ALA A 161 9.09 -19.79 32.57
C ALA A 161 10.44 -19.06 32.50
N GLN A 162 10.48 -17.84 31.97
CA GLN A 162 11.69 -16.99 31.94
C GLN A 162 12.05 -16.45 33.34
N SER A 163 11.06 -16.24 34.21
CA SER A 163 11.27 -15.75 35.58
C SER A 163 11.79 -16.84 36.53
N SER A 164 11.61 -18.12 36.15
CA SER A 164 12.02 -19.29 36.90
C SER A 164 13.53 -19.27 37.20
N PRO A 165 13.94 -19.63 38.43
CA PRO A 165 15.34 -19.66 38.81
C PRO A 165 16.17 -20.59 37.91
N VAL A 166 15.56 -21.65 37.35
CA VAL A 166 16.24 -22.58 36.43
C VAL A 166 16.62 -21.88 35.11
N ALA A 167 15.70 -21.11 34.52
CA ALA A 167 15.97 -20.34 33.30
C ALA A 167 16.99 -19.22 33.54
N LYS A 168 16.96 -18.57 34.72
CA LYS A 168 17.98 -17.59 35.13
C LYS A 168 19.37 -18.23 35.33
N CYS A 169 19.44 -19.42 35.89
CA CYS A 169 20.68 -20.19 36.02
C CYS A 169 21.24 -20.62 34.64
N GLU A 170 20.39 -21.02 33.70
CA GLU A 170 20.83 -21.38 32.34
C GLU A 170 21.33 -20.17 31.55
N ALA A 171 20.66 -19.00 31.66
CA ALA A 171 21.09 -17.77 31.00
C ALA A 171 22.44 -17.25 31.56
N THR A 172 22.65 -17.34 32.88
CA THR A 172 23.92 -16.97 33.51
C THR A 172 25.05 -17.96 33.18
N ALA A 173 24.75 -19.26 33.06
CA ALA A 173 25.70 -20.27 32.59
C ALA A 173 26.10 -20.07 31.11
N ALA A 174 25.15 -19.71 30.24
CA ALA A 174 25.43 -19.40 28.83
C ALA A 174 26.29 -18.12 28.66
N ALA A 175 26.07 -17.10 29.50
CA ALA A 175 26.92 -15.90 29.54
C ALA A 175 28.34 -16.22 30.05
N ALA A 176 28.48 -17.10 31.04
CA ALA A 176 29.78 -17.55 31.56
C ALA A 176 30.54 -18.47 30.58
N GLY A 177 29.82 -19.21 29.71
CA GLY A 177 30.40 -20.03 28.64
C GLY A 177 31.02 -19.22 27.50
N ARG A 178 30.43 -18.07 27.14
CA ARG A 178 31.00 -17.15 26.11
C ARG A 178 32.27 -16.43 26.57
N ALA A 179 32.49 -16.28 27.88
CA ALA A 179 33.70 -15.66 28.42
C ALA A 179 34.92 -16.60 28.46
N ARG A 180 34.75 -17.90 28.16
CA ARG A 180 35.82 -18.91 28.16
C ARG A 180 36.27 -19.29 26.75
N THR A 181 36.71 -18.29 25.96
CA THR A 181 37.60 -18.56 24.82
C THR A 181 38.79 -17.60 24.88
N PRO A 182 39.83 -17.89 25.66
CA PRO A 182 41.11 -17.22 25.48
C PRO A 182 41.86 -17.87 24.31
N ALA A 183 42.40 -17.00 23.47
CA ALA A 183 43.30 -17.30 22.38
C ALA A 183 44.46 -18.22 22.80
N GLY A 184 44.94 -19.05 21.86
CA GLY A 184 46.20 -19.74 22.02
C GLY A 184 46.38 -20.94 21.09
N ARG A 185 46.83 -20.69 19.86
CA ARG A 185 47.64 -21.68 19.14
C ARG A 185 48.76 -20.96 18.40
N ALA A 186 49.96 -21.08 18.95
CA ALA A 186 51.22 -20.97 18.23
C ALA A 186 51.41 -22.20 17.35
#